data_AF-A0A941R8K2-F1
#
_entry.id   AF-A0A941R8K2-F1
#
_cell.length_a   1.000
_cell.length_b   1.000
_cell.length_c   1.000
_cell.angle_alpha   90.00
_cell.angle_beta   90.00
_cell.angle_gamma   90.00
#
_symmetry.space_group_name_H-M   'P 1'
#
loop_
_entity.id
_entity.type
_entity.pdbx_description
1 polymer ?
#
loop_
_entity_poly.entity_id
_entity_poly.type
_entity_poly.pdbx_seq_one_letter_code
_entity_poly.pdbx_strand_id
1 'polypeptide(L)' 'MLVKFKGGVSPERIAAILKDNRTDVITELQRERLYHVRILDDRSVESAITRLISYREVEYAEPNYLYDTQK' A
#
# COMPACT_ATOMS: atom_id res chain seq x y z
N MET A 1 6.07 -2.03 0.66
CA MET A 1 5.33 -1.31 1.73
C MET A 1 3.94 -1.89 1.85
N LEU A 2 3.27 -1.67 2.99
CA LEU A 2 1.90 -2.11 3.22
C LEU A 2 0.93 -0.93 3.11
N VAL A 3 -0.24 -1.15 2.50
CA VAL A 3 -1.29 -0.15 2.35
C VAL A 3 -2.63 -0.76 2.70
N LYS A 4 -3.32 -0.20 3.68
CA LYS A 4 -4.68 -0.59 4.06
C LYS A 4 -5.67 0.44 3.53
N PHE A 5 -6.72 -0.04 2.87
CA PHE A 5 -7.85 0.78 2.48
C PHE A 5 -9.03 0.60 3.43
N LYS A 6 -9.78 1.68 3.64
CA LYS A 6 -10.98 1.68 4.46
C LYS A 6 -12.04 0.73 3.90
N GLY A 7 -12.97 0.33 4.76
CA GLY A 7 -14.16 -0.41 4.37
C GLY A 7 -15.00 0.34 3.33
N GLY A 8 -15.56 -0.40 2.37
CA GLY A 8 -16.47 0.14 1.35
C GLY A 8 -15.82 0.75 0.11
N VAL A 9 -14.48 0.87 0.05
CA VAL A 9 -13.79 1.32 -1.17
C VAL A 9 -13.92 0.24 -2.26
N SER A 10 -14.20 0.58 -3.51
CA SER A 10 -14.33 -0.46 -4.56
C SER A 10 -12.96 -1.00 -4.99
N PRO A 11 -12.84 -2.26 -5.45
CA PRO A 11 -11.59 -2.80 -5.99
C PRO A 11 -11.01 -1.95 -7.13
N GLU A 12 -11.88 -1.39 -7.99
CA GLU A 12 -11.48 -0.53 -9.11
C GLU A 12 -10.86 0.77 -8.61
N ARG A 13 -11.43 1.37 -7.54
CA ARG A 13 -10.88 2.58 -6.94
C ARG A 13 -9.53 2.30 -6.26
N ILE A 14 -9.39 1.16 -5.59
CA ILE A 14 -8.11 0.72 -5.01
C ILE A 14 -7.05 0.58 -6.11
N ALA A 15 -7.37 -0.14 -7.20
CA ALA A 15 -6.46 -0.33 -8.31
C ALA A 15 -6.04 1.01 -8.95
N ALA A 16 -6.99 1.95 -9.11
CA ALA A 16 -6.70 3.28 -9.61
C ALA A 16 -5.73 4.05 -8.70
N ILE A 17 -5.96 4.08 -7.39
CA ILE A 17 -5.08 4.76 -6.43
C ILE A 17 -3.67 4.15 -6.48
N LEU A 18 -3.55 2.82 -6.48
CA LEU A 18 -2.24 2.16 -6.53
C LEU A 18 -1.49 2.45 -7.85
N LYS A 19 -2.21 2.46 -8.98
CA LYS A 19 -1.66 2.82 -10.29
C LYS A 19 -1.22 4.28 -10.36
N ASP A 20 -2.04 5.22 -9.88
CA ASP A 20 -1.71 6.66 -9.84
C ASP A 20 -0.51 6.95 -8.95
N ASN A 21 -0.31 6.12 -7.94
CA ASN A 21 0.86 6.14 -7.09
C ASN A 21 1.98 5.26 -7.61
N ARG A 22 2.03 4.87 -8.90
CA ARG A 22 3.12 4.08 -9.52
C ARG A 22 3.59 2.91 -8.65
N THR A 23 2.64 2.13 -8.15
CA THR A 23 2.90 0.92 -7.37
C THR A 23 2.35 -0.31 -8.07
N ASP A 24 3.04 -1.44 -7.88
CA ASP A 24 2.56 -2.78 -8.26
C ASP A 24 2.10 -3.53 -7.01
N VAL A 25 1.01 -4.29 -7.14
CA VAL A 25 0.56 -5.22 -6.10
C VAL A 25 1.41 -6.49 -6.17
N ILE A 26 2.10 -6.81 -5.07
CA ILE A 26 2.77 -8.10 -4.88
C ILE A 26 1.73 -9.13 -4.43
N THR A 27 0.92 -8.79 -3.43
CA THR A 27 -0.19 -9.64 -2.95
C THR A 27 -1.19 -8.83 -2.15
N GLU A 28 -2.43 -9.33 -2.09
CA GLU A 28 -3.44 -8.89 -1.12
C GLU A 28 -3.38 -9.79 0.11
N LEU A 29 -3.21 -9.17 1.28
CA LEU A 29 -3.17 -9.85 2.57
C LEU A 29 -4.57 -9.89 3.18
N GLN A 30 -4.94 -11.08 3.67
CA GLN A 30 -6.11 -11.33 4.52
C GLN A 30 -7.49 -10.98 3.91
N ARG A 31 -7.60 -10.66 2.62
CA ARG A 31 -8.86 -10.19 1.98
C ARG A 31 -9.50 -8.99 2.66
N GLU A 32 -8.73 -8.31 3.51
CA GLU A 32 -9.19 -7.14 4.24
C GLU A 32 -8.71 -5.85 3.58
N ARG A 33 -8.46 -5.84 2.27
CA ARG A 33 -8.00 -4.65 1.54
C ARG A 33 -6.66 -4.13 2.06
N LEU A 34 -5.83 -5.02 2.57
CA LEU A 34 -4.44 -4.78 2.93
C LEU A 34 -3.57 -5.28 1.78
N TYR A 35 -2.77 -4.41 1.19
CA TYR A 35 -1.96 -4.74 0.03
C TYR A 35 -0.49 -4.60 0.35
N HIS A 36 0.27 -5.64 0.02
CA HIS A 36 1.71 -5.55 -0.08
C HIS A 36 2.07 -5.06 -1.48
N VAL A 37 2.68 -3.88 -1.55
CA VAL A 37 2.98 -3.21 -2.82
C VAL A 37 4.46 -2.87 -2.96
N ARG A 38 4.91 -2.87 -4.21
CA ARG A 38 6.24 -2.41 -4.64
C ARG A 38 6.13 -1.04 -5.28
N ILE A 39 7.06 -0.15 -4.94
CA ILE A 39 7.21 1.18 -5.57
C ILE A 39 8.00 0.98 -6.87
N LEU A 40 7.55 1.59 -7.98
CA LEU A 40 8.14 1.40 -9.31
C LEU A 40 9.04 2.54 -9.79
N ASP A 41 9.08 3.63 -9.04
CA ASP A 41 9.95 4.79 -9.28
C ASP A 41 11.02 4.89 -8.18
N ASP A 42 11.87 5.91 -8.29
CA ASP A 42 13.06 6.15 -7.46
C ASP A 42 12.76 6.89 -6.15
N ARG A 43 11.48 7.16 -5.84
CA ARG A 43 11.11 7.86 -4.59
C ARG A 43 11.29 6.96 -3.37
N SER A 44 11.51 7.59 -2.22
CA SER A 44 11.60 6.90 -0.95
C SER A 44 10.26 6.31 -0.50
N VAL A 45 10.32 5.33 0.40
CA VAL A 45 9.13 4.70 1.00
C VAL A 45 8.30 5.75 1.76
N GLU A 46 8.95 6.67 2.47
CA GLU A 46 8.32 7.75 3.24
C GLU A 46 7.57 8.72 2.33
N SER A 47 8.14 9.05 1.17
CA SER A 47 7.49 9.89 0.17
C SER A 47 6.24 9.21 -0.41
N ALA A 48 6.34 7.92 -0.73
CA ALA A 48 5.20 7.14 -1.20
C ALA A 48 4.08 7.03 -0.16
N ILE A 49 4.43 6.79 1.12
CA ILE A 49 3.49 6.79 2.24
C ILE A 49 2.78 8.14 2.35
N THR A 50 3.54 9.25 2.36
CA THR A 50 2.99 10.60 2.49
C THR A 50 1.95 10.90 1.40
N ARG A 51 2.21 10.44 0.17
CA ARG A 51 1.27 10.59 -0.94
C ARG A 51 0.03 9.70 -0.77
N LEU A 52 0.21 8.45 -0.35
CA LEU A 52 -0.90 7.51 -0.17
C LEU A 52 -1.84 7.92 0.98
N ILE A 53 -1.31 8.35 2.12
CA ILE A 53 -2.15 8.77 3.27
C ILE A 53 -2.96 10.04 2.99
N SER A 54 -2.66 10.77 1.92
CA SER A 54 -3.46 11.93 1.48
C SER A 54 -4.81 11.54 0.86
N TYR A 55 -4.97 10.28 0.45
CA TYR A 55 -6.24 9.75 -0.06
C TYR A 55 -7.16 9.42 1.11
N ARG A 56 -8.41 9.90 1.06
CA ARG A 56 -9.41 9.66 2.12
C ARG A 56 -9.76 8.18 2.25
N GLU A 57 -9.55 7.40 1.20
CA GLU A 57 -9.77 5.97 1.08
C GLU A 57 -8.70 5.13 1.78
N VAL A 58 -7.52 5.70 2.03
CA VAL A 58 -6.43 5.01 2.72
C VAL A 58 -6.66 5.12 4.23
N GLU A 59 -6.57 3.98 4.90
CA GLU A 59 -6.66 3.87 6.35
C GLU A 59 -5.29 4.08 7.00
N TYR A 60 -4.28 3.36 6.49
CA TYR A 60 -2.87 3.57 6.83
C TYR A 60 -1.96 3.06 5.72
N ALA A 61 -0.70 3.53 5.74
CA ALA A 61 0.37 3.01 4.91
C ALA A 61 1.67 3.00 5.71
N GLU A 62 2.44 1.91 5.63
CA GLU A 62 3.65 1.72 6.43
C GLU A 62 4.77 0.97 5.67
N PRO A 63 6.03 1.13 6.09
CA PRO A 63 7.13 0.32 5.56
C PRO A 63 6.88 -1.18 5.80
N ASN A 64 7.33 -2.02 4.88
CA ASN A 64 7.34 -3.46 5.12
C ASN A 64 8.68 -3.83 5.79
N TYR A 65 8.68 -4.04 7.11
CA TYR A 65 9.89 -4.39 7.85
C TYR A 65 10.19 -5.89 7.72
N LEU A 66 11.44 -6.21 7.39
CA LEU A 66 11.94 -7.59 7.43
C LEU A 66 12.34 -7.91 8.88
N TYR A 67 11.61 -8.81 9.53
CA TYR A 67 12.01 -9.39 10.80
C TYR A 67 12.62 -10.77 10.55
N ASP A 68 13.89 -10.94 10.94
CA ASP A 68 14.52 -12.25 11.01
C ASP A 68 14.24 -12.84 12.39
N THR A 69 13.46 -13.92 12.44
CA THR A 69 13.32 -14.72 13.66
C THR A 69 14.54 -15.62 13.76
N GLN A 70 15.56 -15.19 14.50
CA GLN A 70 16.66 -16.08 14.88
C GLN A 70 16.07 -17.29 15.62
N LYS A 71 16.37 -18.49 15.10
CA LYS A 71 16.02 -19.78 15.69
C LYS A 71 16.97 -20.16 16.82
#